data_AF-A0A967ADB0-F1
#
_entry.id   AF-A0A967ADB0-F1
#
_cell.length_a   1.000
_cell.length_b   1.000
_cell.length_c   1.000
_cell.angle_alpha   90.00
_cell.angle_beta   90.00
_cell.angle_gamma   90.00
#
_symmetry.space_group_name_H-M   'P 1'
#
loop_
_entity.id
_entity.type
_entity.pdbx_description
1 polymer ?
#
loop_
_entity_poly.entity_id
_entity_poly.type
_entity_poly.pdbx_seq_one_letter_code
_entity_poly.pdbx_strand_id
1 'polypeptide(L)'
;MASMQSFWPVSHRDDDFWVCMSCLTEVFYRKVPMPDCPSCHSVSTYEGFTLEAIQDWGTEDLIAKAVAAREAAPSPQQSAESAPESAAPVEAAD
;
A
#
# COMPACT_ATOMS: atom_id res chain seq x y z
N MET A 1 -8.26 21.97 -35.07
CA MET A 1 -6.94 21.45 -34.62
C MET A 1 -7.12 20.91 -33.21
N ALA A 2 -7.14 19.59 -33.05
CA ALA A 2 -7.27 18.94 -31.75
C ALA A 2 -5.86 18.78 -31.18
N SER A 3 -5.49 19.61 -30.20
CA SER A 3 -4.25 19.43 -29.45
C SER A 3 -4.33 18.09 -28.73
N MET A 4 -3.55 17.10 -29.18
CA MET A 4 -3.39 15.84 -28.46
C MET A 4 -2.79 16.19 -27.10
N GLN A 5 -3.62 16.22 -26.05
CA GLN A 5 -3.15 16.31 -24.68
C GLN A 5 -2.35 15.04 -24.43
N SER A 6 -1.02 15.18 -24.45
CA SER A 6 -0.11 14.15 -23.99
C SER A 6 -0.30 14.02 -22.48
N PHE A 7 -1.12 13.05 -22.08
CA PHE A 7 -1.17 12.56 -20.71
C PHE A 7 0.14 11.83 -20.47
N TRP A 8 1.03 12.46 -19.71
CA TRP A 8 2.23 11.81 -19.22
C TRP A 8 1.80 10.59 -18.40
N PRO A 9 2.33 9.39 -18.67
CA PRO A 9 2.06 8.26 -17.81
C PRO A 9 2.59 8.63 -16.42
N VAL A 10 1.68 8.93 -15.51
CA VAL A 10 2.02 9.03 -14.09
C VAL A 10 2.45 7.61 -13.73
N SER A 11 3.75 7.40 -13.58
CA SER A 11 4.25 6.17 -12.98
C SER A 11 3.42 5.97 -11.72
N HIS A 12 2.61 4.93 -11.70
CA HIS A 12 1.93 4.51 -10.49
C HIS A 12 3.06 4.29 -9.50
N ARG A 13 3.31 5.29 -8.65
CA ARG A 13 4.23 5.08 -7.56
C ARG A 13 3.47 4.10 -6.70
N ASP A 14 4.03 2.90 -6.58
CA ASP A 14 3.54 1.84 -5.71
C ASP A 14 3.77 2.22 -4.24
N ASP A 15 3.53 3.49 -3.91
CA ASP A 15 3.61 4.07 -2.59
C ASP A 15 2.39 3.55 -1.83
N ASP A 16 2.53 2.31 -1.37
CA ASP A 16 1.56 1.60 -0.57
C ASP A 16 1.39 2.26 0.81
N PHE A 17 2.34 3.08 1.26
CA PHE A 17 2.31 3.74 2.57
C PHE A 17 2.25 5.26 2.47
N TRP A 18 1.37 5.87 3.27
CA TRP A 18 1.22 7.31 3.39
C TRP A 18 1.64 7.73 4.79
N VAL A 19 2.73 8.46 4.90
CA VAL A 19 3.28 8.91 6.19
C VAL A 19 2.99 10.38 6.41
N CYS A 20 2.55 10.73 7.63
CA CYS A 20 2.40 12.13 8.02
C CYS A 20 3.77 12.77 8.26
N MET A 21 4.17 13.73 7.43
CA MET A 21 5.43 14.47 7.56
C MET A 21 5.46 15.48 8.71
N SER A 22 4.32 15.79 9.31
CA SER A 22 4.27 16.72 10.45
C SER A 22 4.63 16.06 11.78
N CYS A 23 4.21 14.81 11.98
CA CYS A 23 4.41 14.11 13.25
C CYS A 23 5.27 12.85 13.16
N LEU A 24 5.50 12.30 11.96
CA LEU A 24 6.31 11.10 11.71
C LEU A 24 5.95 9.93 12.64
N THR A 25 4.67 9.83 13.01
CA THR A 25 4.11 8.79 13.91
C THR A 25 2.87 8.11 13.35
N GLU A 26 2.33 8.64 12.24
CA GLU A 26 1.13 8.08 11.62
C GLU A 26 1.42 7.65 10.19
N VAL A 27 1.07 6.40 9.88
CA VAL A 27 1.24 5.78 8.57
C VAL A 27 -0.03 5.04 8.19
N PHE A 28 -0.46 5.19 6.93
CA PHE A 28 -1.66 4.53 6.39
C PHE A 28 -1.31 3.70 5.16
N TYR A 29 -1.91 2.52 5.05
CA TYR A 29 -1.72 1.66 3.88
C TYR A 29 -2.80 1.91 2.82
N ARG A 30 -2.39 2.18 1.57
CA ARG A 30 -3.17 2.40 0.33
C ARG A 30 -4.25 3.49 0.32
N LYS A 31 -4.75 3.93 1.48
CA LYS A 31 -5.81 4.94 1.56
C LYS A 31 -5.62 5.79 2.80
N VAL A 32 -5.53 7.11 2.61
CA VAL A 32 -5.59 8.09 3.69
C VAL A 32 -7.07 8.30 4.05
N PRO A 33 -7.52 7.94 5.27
CA PRO A 33 -8.94 7.92 5.60
C PRO A 33 -9.56 9.32 5.84
N MET A 34 -8.76 10.36 6.15
CA MET A 34 -9.22 11.75 6.38
C MET A 34 -8.13 12.77 5.96
N PRO A 35 -8.49 14.01 5.56
CA PRO A 35 -7.51 15.02 5.16
C PRO A 35 -6.57 15.48 6.29
N ASP A 36 -6.99 15.26 7.54
CA ASP A 36 -6.30 15.66 8.75
C ASP A 36 -5.67 14.44 9.45
N CYS A 37 -4.47 14.63 10.01
CA CYS A 37 -3.87 13.60 10.84
C CYS A 37 -4.57 13.46 12.19
N PRO A 38 -5.01 12.26 12.60
CA PRO A 38 -5.65 12.06 13.90
C PRO A 38 -4.71 12.32 15.08
N SER A 39 -3.40 12.32 14.85
CA SER A 39 -2.38 12.51 15.89
C SER A 39 -1.97 13.98 16.06
N CYS A 40 -1.76 14.71 14.96
CA CYS A 40 -1.30 16.11 15.00
C CYS A 40 -2.28 17.13 14.40
N HIS A 41 -3.41 16.70 13.85
CA HIS A 41 -4.43 17.54 13.20
C HIS A 41 -3.91 18.43 12.06
N SER A 42 -2.71 18.14 11.55
CA SER A 42 -2.12 18.85 10.42
C SER A 42 -2.78 18.39 9.12
N VAL A 43 -3.11 19.37 8.26
CA VAL A 43 -3.81 19.17 7.00
C VAL A 43 -2.78 19.02 5.87
N SER A 44 -2.89 17.94 5.08
CA SER A 44 -2.21 17.77 3.78
C SER A 44 -0.70 17.49 3.73
N THR A 45 -0.04 17.03 4.81
CA THR A 45 1.39 16.65 4.77
C THR A 45 1.63 15.15 4.65
N TYR A 46 0.76 14.42 3.93
CA TYR A 46 0.96 12.99 3.71
C TYR A 46 1.81 12.77 2.47
N GLU A 47 2.89 12.03 2.64
CA GLU A 47 3.80 11.70 1.57
C GLU A 47 3.91 10.17 1.42
N GLY A 48 3.98 9.72 0.17
CA GLY A 48 3.99 8.31 -0.21
C GLY A 48 5.38 7.71 -0.09
N PHE A 49 5.49 6.55 0.57
CA PHE A 49 6.73 5.78 0.71
C PHE A 49 6.49 4.28 0.52
N THR A 50 7.59 3.57 0.26
CA THR A 50 7.65 2.12 0.37
C THR A 50 7.99 1.70 1.80
N LEU A 51 7.67 0.44 2.15
CA LEU A 51 8.03 -0.13 3.44
C LEU A 51 9.54 -0.07 3.70
N GLU A 52 10.35 -0.32 2.67
CA GLU A 52 11.80 -0.32 2.74
C GLU A 52 12.35 1.07 3.08
N ALA A 53 11.81 2.11 2.44
CA ALA A 53 12.18 3.48 2.76
C ALA A 53 11.84 3.79 4.23
N ILE A 54 10.63 3.44 4.66
CA ILE A 54 10.20 3.63 6.05
C ILE A 54 11.12 2.91 7.05
N GLN A 55 11.64 1.74 6.72
CA GLN A 55 12.59 1.02 7.58
C GLN A 55 13.96 1.68 7.68
N ASP A 56 14.38 2.42 6.64
CA ASP A 56 15.68 3.09 6.58
C ASP A 56 15.71 4.38 7.41
N TRP A 57 14.65 5.19 7.35
CA TRP A 57 14.60 6.50 8.02
C TRP A 57 13.62 6.59 9.20
N GLY A 58 12.63 5.70 9.27
CA GLY A 58 11.53 5.77 10.22
C GLY A 58 11.91 5.40 11.65
N THR A 59 11.05 5.79 12.59
CA THR A 59 11.17 5.37 13.99
C THR A 59 10.64 3.96 14.17
N GLU A 60 11.08 3.26 15.22
CA GLU A 60 10.62 1.89 15.53
C GLU A 60 9.08 1.80 15.63
N ASP A 61 8.42 2.81 16.20
CA ASP A 61 6.96 2.90 16.28
C ASP A 61 6.31 3.00 14.89
N LEU A 62 6.88 3.84 14.02
CA LEU A 62 6.38 4.03 12.66
C LEU A 62 6.60 2.79 11.79
N ILE A 63 7.74 2.12 11.95
CA ILE A 63 8.04 0.86 11.26
C ILE A 63 7.06 -0.22 11.71
N ALA A 64 6.82 -0.37 13.01
CA ALA A 64 5.87 -1.35 13.55
C ALA A 64 4.46 -1.11 13.01
N LYS A 65 4.01 0.15 12.96
CA LYS A 65 2.72 0.53 12.37
C LYS A 65 2.67 0.24 10.87
N ALA A 66 3.72 0.52 10.12
CA ALA A 66 3.77 0.25 8.68
C ALA A 66 3.69 -1.26 8.39
N VAL A 67 4.40 -2.09 9.16
CA VAL A 67 4.30 -3.55 9.06
C VAL A 67 2.88 -4.03 9.39
N ALA A 68 2.33 -3.60 10.52
CA ALA A 68 0.98 -3.96 10.94
C ALA A 68 -0.09 -3.53 9.91
N ALA A 69 0.06 -2.35 9.31
CA ALA A 69 -0.84 -1.86 8.27
C ALA A 69 -0.73 -2.68 6.98
N ARG A 70 0.46 -3.18 6.63
CA ARG A 70 0.66 -4.08 5.48
C ARG A 70 0.00 -5.44 5.71
N GLU A 71 0.18 -6.02 6.90
CA GLU A 71 -0.37 -7.33 7.25
C GLU A 71 -1.89 -7.31 7.40
N ALA A 72 -2.45 -6.20 7.90
CA ALA A 72 -3.89 -6.00 7.99
C ALA A 72 -4.57 -5.81 6.62
N ALA A 73 -3.80 -5.46 5.59
CA ALA A 73 -4.34 -5.31 4.26
C ALA A 73 -4.34 -6.65 3.49
N PRO A 74 -5.45 -6.98 2.80
CA PRO A 74 -5.50 -8.18 1.97
C PRO A 74 -4.47 -8.03 0.84
N SER A 75 -3.37 -8.78 0.98
CA SER A 75 -2.25 -8.77 0.04
C SER A 75 -2.67 -9.47 -1.26
N PRO A 76 -2.52 -8.86 -2.46
CA PRO A 76 -2.77 -9.56 -3.72
C PRO A 76 -1.75 -10.70 -3.99
N GLN A 77 -0.65 -10.75 -3.24
CA GLN A 77 0.40 -11.77 -3.40
C GLN A 77 0.05 -13.12 -2.77
N GLN A 78 -0.95 -13.19 -1.88
CA GLN A 78 -1.38 -14.47 -1.30
C GLN A 78 -2.19 -15.35 -2.28
N SER A 79 -2.53 -14.84 -3.47
CA SER A 79 -3.22 -15.60 -4.52
C SER A 79 -2.31 -16.18 -5.59
N ALA A 80 -1.01 -15.86 -5.60
CA ALA A 80 -0.08 -16.34 -6.63
C ALA A 80 0.74 -17.57 -6.22
N GLU A 81 0.85 -17.87 -4.92
CA GLU A 81 1.63 -19.01 -4.40
C GLU A 81 0.71 -20.11 -3.86
N SER A 82 -0.28 -20.52 -4.64
CA SER A 82 -1.02 -21.78 -4.44
C SER A 82 -1.60 -22.24 -5.77
N ALA A 83 -0.73 -22.36 -6.77
CA ALA A 83 -1.01 -23.16 -7.96
C ALA A 83 -0.03 -24.33 -8.00
N PRO A 84 -0.31 -25.46 -7.35
CA PRO A 84 0.05 -26.73 -7.94
C PRO A 84 -0.89 -26.98 -9.12
N GLU A 85 -0.37 -26.59 -10.28
CA GLU A 85 -0.50 -27.23 -11.57
C GLU A 85 -1.11 -28.65 -11.55
N SER A 86 -2.15 -28.81 -12.37
CA SER A 86 -2.49 -30.01 -13.14
C SER A 86 -2.85 -31.32 -12.39
N ALA A 87 -4.16 -31.57 -12.28
CA ALA A 87 -4.81 -32.80 -12.81
C ALA A 87 -6.33 -32.73 -12.57
N ALA A 88 -7.08 -32.39 -13.62
CA ALA A 88 -8.49 -32.73 -13.74
C ALA A 88 -8.64 -34.19 -14.27
N PRO A 89 -9.85 -34.69 -14.53
CA PRO A 89 -10.88 -35.23 -13.61
C PRO A 89 -11.29 -36.68 -14.03
N VAL A 90 -12.28 -37.31 -13.38
CA VAL A 90 -13.29 -38.31 -13.93
C VAL A 90 -13.75 -39.31 -12.83
N GLU A 91 -14.96 -39.11 -12.27
CA GLU A 91 -16.19 -39.97 -12.40
C GLU A 91 -16.17 -41.28 -11.57
N ALA A 92 -17.10 -41.47 -10.63
CA ALA A 92 -18.50 -41.97 -10.74
C ALA A 92 -18.56 -43.38 -10.09
N ALA A 93 -19.19 -43.52 -8.92
CA ALA A 93 -20.55 -44.03 -8.72
C ALA A 93 -20.67 -45.56 -8.85
N ASP A 94 -20.76 -46.26 -7.71
CA ASP A 94 -21.89 -47.12 -7.28
C ASP A 94 -21.62 -47.62 -5.83
#